data_AF-A0A0S8CBB4-F1
#
_entry.id   AF-A0A0S8CBB4-F1
#
_cell.length_a   1.000
_cell.length_b   1.000
_cell.length_c   1.000
_cell.angle_alpha   90.00
_cell.angle_beta   90.00
_cell.angle_gamma   90.00
#
_symmetry.space_group_name_H-M   'P 1'
#
loop_
_entity.id
_entity.type
_entity.pdbx_description
1 polymer ?
#
loop_
_entity_poly.entity_id
_entity_poly.type
_entity_poly.pdbx_seq_one_letter_code
_entity_poly.pdbx_strand_id
1 'polypeptide(L)'
;MLASGRAVDRLASMVIYVGFGCLTLWMGIRLINHSLETRLQKDFLMKWEVALQRFSTEGGVWPQFSGGNHVAYMDRLIQFMGNKGTPPPLSNTKHAYIYRLHRWGWPEERIFLLCLSNQVVLYGISDKTFLKIDQWIDGEAGEEKGHFTGRRSKDGVSYVGMWKL
;
A
#
# COMPACT_ATOMS: atom_id res chain seq x y z
N MET A 1 48.32 -30.17 19.28
CA MET A 1 47.05 -29.45 19.01
C MET A 1 46.95 -29.17 17.52
N LEU A 2 46.40 -30.08 16.75
CA LEU A 2 46.11 -29.89 15.33
C LEU A 2 44.63 -30.23 15.19
N ALA A 3 43.76 -29.22 15.27
CA ALA A 3 42.44 -29.36 14.71
C ALA A 3 42.66 -29.67 13.22
N SER A 4 42.51 -30.94 12.87
CA SER A 4 42.71 -31.50 11.54
C SER A 4 42.11 -30.57 10.49
N GLY A 5 42.84 -30.26 9.41
CA GLY A 5 42.35 -29.39 8.32
C GLY A 5 40.96 -29.79 7.82
N ARG A 6 40.60 -31.08 7.91
CA ARG A 6 39.24 -31.58 7.60
C ARG A 6 38.14 -31.04 8.52
N ALA A 7 38.43 -30.79 9.80
CA ALA A 7 37.48 -30.19 10.72
C ALA A 7 37.24 -28.71 10.40
N VAL A 8 38.30 -27.99 10.01
CA VAL A 8 38.21 -26.59 9.56
C VAL A 8 37.45 -26.49 8.24
N ASP A 9 37.71 -27.37 7.27
CA ASP A 9 37.00 -27.41 5.99
C ASP A 9 35.51 -27.75 6.16
N ARG A 10 35.18 -28.66 7.08
CA ARG A 10 33.78 -28.99 7.41
C ARG A 10 33.06 -27.81 8.07
N LEU A 11 33.73 -27.07 8.94
CA LEU A 11 33.16 -25.89 9.59
C LEU A 11 32.98 -24.75 8.58
N ALA A 12 33.97 -24.52 7.71
CA ALA A 12 33.91 -23.54 6.64
C ALA A 12 32.77 -23.84 5.66
N SER A 13 32.66 -25.08 5.18
CA SER A 13 31.56 -25.50 4.30
C SER A 13 30.21 -25.39 4.99
N MET A 14 30.09 -25.76 6.28
CA MET A 14 28.85 -25.58 7.05
C MET A 14 28.44 -24.11 7.14
N VAL A 15 29.38 -23.20 7.42
CA VAL A 15 29.12 -21.75 7.46
C VAL A 15 28.67 -21.23 6.10
N ILE A 16 29.31 -21.70 5.02
CA ILE A 16 28.94 -21.32 3.65
C ILE A 16 27.50 -21.78 3.34
N TYR A 17 27.16 -23.04 3.60
CA TYR A 17 25.82 -23.57 3.32
C TYR A 17 24.74 -22.88 4.16
N VAL A 18 25.01 -22.64 5.45
CA VAL A 18 24.10 -21.88 6.32
C VAL A 18 23.94 -20.45 5.81
N GLY A 19 25.03 -19.79 5.43
CA GLY A 19 25.00 -18.44 4.86
C GLY A 19 24.15 -18.36 3.60
N PHE A 20 24.34 -19.27 2.64
CA PHE A 20 23.51 -19.35 1.44
C PHE A 20 22.05 -19.67 1.74
N GLY A 21 21.77 -20.53 2.71
CA GLY A 21 20.41 -20.80 3.19
C GLY A 21 19.72 -19.55 3.71
N CYS A 22 20.40 -18.79 4.58
CA CYS A 22 19.88 -17.53 5.13
C CYS A 22 19.66 -16.47 4.05
N LEU A 23 20.57 -16.32 3.09
CA LEU A 23 20.42 -15.37 1.98
C LEU A 23 19.23 -15.72 1.08
N THR A 24 19.06 -17.01 0.79
CA THR A 24 17.93 -17.49 -0.04
C THR A 24 16.60 -17.23 0.66
N LEU A 25 16.52 -17.53 1.97
CA LEU A 25 15.32 -17.23 2.77
C LEU A 25 15.03 -15.73 2.81
N TRP A 26 16.05 -14.90 3.02
CA TRP A 26 15.91 -13.45 3.04
C TRP A 26 15.43 -12.91 1.68
N MET A 27 15.99 -13.40 0.57
CA MET A 27 15.52 -13.04 -0.77
C MET A 27 14.07 -13.45 -1.00
N GLY A 28 13.67 -14.65 -0.56
CA GLY A 28 12.29 -15.12 -0.65
C GLY A 28 11.32 -14.20 0.10
N ILE A 29 11.63 -13.85 1.35
CA ILE A 29 10.82 -12.91 2.15
C ILE A 29 10.73 -11.54 1.46
N ARG A 30 11.85 -11.03 0.94
CA ARG A 30 11.90 -9.74 0.25
C ARG A 30 11.02 -9.75 -1.01
N LEU A 31 11.05 -10.83 -1.79
CA LEU A 31 10.26 -10.98 -3.01
C LEU A 31 8.75 -11.07 -2.70
N ILE A 32 8.37 -11.81 -1.65
CA ILE A 32 6.98 -11.86 -1.18
C ILE A 32 6.49 -10.46 -0.79
N ASN A 33 7.26 -9.74 0.02
CA ASN A 33 6.91 -8.37 0.44
C ASN A 33 6.80 -7.42 -0.75
N HIS A 34 7.71 -7.52 -1.71
CA HIS A 34 7.65 -6.73 -2.94
C HIS A 34 6.41 -7.05 -3.81
N SER A 35 6.03 -8.33 -3.89
CA SER A 35 4.80 -8.75 -4.58
C SER A 35 3.55 -8.16 -3.93
N LEU A 36 3.49 -8.14 -2.60
CA LEU A 36 2.38 -7.53 -1.86
C LEU A 36 2.27 -6.02 -2.10
N GLU A 37 3.40 -5.31 -2.08
CA GLU A 37 3.47 -3.88 -2.41
C GLU A 37 3.02 -3.62 -3.86
N THR A 38 3.44 -4.46 -4.80
CA THR A 38 3.01 -4.36 -6.20
C THR A 38 1.50 -4.58 -6.38
N ARG A 39 0.90 -5.50 -5.60
CA ARG A 39 -0.55 -5.71 -5.59
C ARG A 39 -1.30 -4.50 -5.02
N LEU A 40 -0.80 -3.87 -3.95
CA LEU A 40 -1.36 -2.62 -3.45
C LEU A 40 -1.39 -1.55 -4.56
N GLN A 41 -0.31 -1.39 -5.30
CA GLN A 41 -0.25 -0.42 -6.41
C GLN A 41 -1.23 -0.79 -7.53
N LYS A 42 -1.03 -1.94 -8.18
CA LYS A 42 -1.70 -2.30 -9.44
C LYS A 42 -3.14 -2.75 -9.24
N ASP A 43 -3.41 -3.53 -8.20
CA ASP A 43 -4.72 -4.13 -8.00
C ASP A 43 -5.66 -3.28 -7.16
N PHE A 44 -5.14 -2.31 -6.41
CA PHE A 44 -5.95 -1.46 -5.54
C PHE A 44 -5.89 0.01 -5.94
N LEU A 45 -4.73 0.68 -5.81
CA LEU A 45 -4.63 2.13 -6.02
C LEU A 45 -4.94 2.53 -7.47
N MET A 46 -4.30 1.89 -8.46
CA MET A 46 -4.53 2.21 -9.88
C MET A 46 -5.97 1.90 -10.32
N LYS A 47 -6.58 0.83 -9.79
CA LYS A 47 -7.99 0.52 -10.12
C LYS A 47 -8.94 1.56 -9.56
N TRP A 48 -8.66 2.08 -8.36
CA TRP A 48 -9.43 3.17 -7.78
C TRP A 48 -9.31 4.44 -8.61
N GLU A 49 -8.11 4.84 -8.98
CA GLU A 49 -7.88 5.99 -9.87
C GLU A 49 -8.70 5.89 -11.16
N VAL A 50 -8.58 4.77 -11.88
CA VAL A 50 -9.32 4.53 -13.13
C VAL A 50 -10.84 4.56 -12.90
N ALA A 51 -11.32 3.96 -11.81
CA ALA A 51 -12.74 3.95 -11.49
C ALA A 51 -13.29 5.36 -11.18
N LEU A 52 -12.52 6.19 -10.48
CA LEU A 52 -12.90 7.57 -10.15
C LEU A 52 -12.85 8.48 -11.37
N GLN A 53 -11.82 8.34 -12.22
CA GLN A 53 -11.74 9.05 -13.49
C GLN A 53 -12.94 8.71 -14.37
N ARG A 54 -13.26 7.41 -14.51
CA ARG A 54 -14.41 6.96 -15.29
C ARG A 54 -15.74 7.46 -14.71
N PHE A 55 -15.93 7.40 -13.40
CA PHE A 55 -17.12 7.94 -12.76
C PHE A 55 -17.28 9.45 -13.01
N SER A 56 -16.17 10.19 -13.01
CA SER A 56 -16.18 11.63 -13.27
C SER A 56 -16.48 11.96 -14.73
N THR A 57 -15.88 11.24 -15.68
CA THR A 57 -16.10 11.47 -17.12
C THR A 57 -17.51 11.09 -17.57
N GLU A 58 -18.14 10.11 -16.92
CA GLU A 58 -19.53 9.72 -17.16
C GLU A 58 -20.56 10.64 -16.45
N GLY A 59 -20.12 11.78 -15.90
CA GLY A 59 -20.98 12.74 -15.23
C GLY A 59 -21.56 12.22 -13.91
N GLY A 60 -20.76 11.46 -13.16
CA GLY A 60 -21.08 11.00 -11.82
C GLY A 60 -21.29 12.18 -10.86
N VAL A 61 -22.36 12.12 -10.08
CA VAL A 61 -22.62 13.10 -9.02
C VAL A 61 -21.85 12.66 -7.79
N TRP A 62 -21.01 13.53 -7.24
CA TRP A 62 -20.28 13.22 -6.00
C TRP A 62 -21.16 13.45 -4.78
N PRO A 63 -21.17 12.53 -3.79
CA PRO A 63 -21.89 12.76 -2.55
C PRO A 63 -21.27 13.96 -1.80
N GLN A 64 -22.07 14.68 -1.02
CA GLN A 64 -21.53 15.74 -0.17
C GLN A 64 -20.77 15.15 1.02
N PHE A 65 -19.57 15.68 1.28
CA PHE A 65 -18.74 15.30 2.41
C PHE A 65 -18.85 16.34 3.54
N SER A 66 -19.42 15.94 4.68
CA SER A 66 -19.58 16.81 5.86
C SER A 66 -18.40 16.72 6.85
N GLY A 67 -17.35 15.96 6.53
CA GLY A 67 -16.16 15.81 7.39
C GLY A 67 -16.31 14.87 8.60
N GLY A 68 -17.53 14.50 8.99
CA GLY A 68 -17.77 13.75 10.23
C GLY A 68 -17.75 12.22 10.12
N ASN A 69 -18.12 11.66 8.97
CA ASN A 69 -18.23 10.21 8.80
C ASN A 69 -17.71 9.75 7.44
N HIS A 70 -16.45 9.30 7.41
CA HIS A 70 -15.77 8.87 6.20
C HIS A 70 -16.36 7.58 5.62
N VAL A 71 -16.78 6.63 6.48
CA VAL A 71 -17.38 5.35 6.08
C VAL A 71 -18.71 5.58 5.37
N ALA A 72 -19.63 6.32 5.99
CA ALA A 72 -20.92 6.63 5.39
C ALA A 72 -20.81 7.43 4.08
N TYR A 73 -19.79 8.29 3.99
CA TYR A 73 -19.47 8.98 2.74
C TYR A 73 -19.02 8.00 1.65
N MET A 74 -18.09 7.10 1.95
CA MET A 74 -17.58 6.13 0.99
C MET A 74 -18.65 5.12 0.56
N ASP A 75 -19.51 4.68 1.48
CA ASP A 75 -20.63 3.78 1.16
C ASP A 75 -21.61 4.45 0.18
N ARG A 76 -21.91 5.74 0.37
CA ARG A 76 -22.74 6.51 -0.57
C ARG A 76 -22.06 6.69 -1.93
N LEU A 77 -20.76 6.98 -1.95
CA LEU A 77 -20.01 7.08 -3.20
C LEU A 77 -20.08 5.75 -3.98
N ILE A 78 -19.85 4.63 -3.30
CA ILE A 78 -19.94 3.30 -3.90
C ILE A 78 -21.33 3.04 -4.46
N GLN A 79 -22.39 3.42 -3.74
CA GLN A 79 -23.75 3.27 -4.23
C GLN A 79 -23.98 4.09 -5.51
N PHE A 80 -23.47 5.31 -5.56
CA PHE A 80 -23.64 6.20 -6.71
C PHE A 80 -22.85 5.69 -7.92
N MET A 81 -21.63 5.21 -7.70
CA MET A 81 -20.79 4.51 -8.67
C MET A 81 -21.50 3.26 -9.24
N GLY A 82 -22.08 2.44 -8.37
CA GLY A 82 -22.87 1.27 -8.77
C GLY A 82 -24.08 1.62 -9.63
N ASN A 83 -24.85 2.65 -9.23
CA ASN A 83 -26.02 3.12 -9.98
C ASN A 83 -25.67 3.68 -11.37
N LYS A 84 -24.43 4.15 -11.56
CA LYS A 84 -23.92 4.67 -12.83
C LYS A 84 -23.26 3.61 -13.71
N GLY A 85 -23.16 2.36 -13.25
CA GLY A 85 -22.51 1.29 -14.00
C GLY A 85 -20.97 1.34 -13.94
N THR A 86 -20.41 2.08 -12.98
CA THR A 86 -18.97 2.18 -12.70
C THR A 86 -18.67 1.59 -11.33
N PRO A 87 -18.83 0.27 -11.13
CA PRO A 87 -18.69 -0.33 -9.79
C PRO A 87 -17.28 -0.09 -9.22
N PRO A 88 -17.15 0.02 -7.88
CA PRO A 88 -15.86 0.21 -7.26
C PRO A 88 -14.95 -1.00 -7.47
N PRO A 89 -13.62 -0.81 -7.41
CA PRO A 89 -12.67 -1.92 -7.43
C PRO A 89 -12.86 -2.89 -6.26
N LEU A 90 -12.46 -4.13 -6.46
CA LEU A 90 -12.38 -5.11 -5.39
C LEU A 90 -11.22 -4.79 -4.44
N SER A 91 -11.44 -5.07 -3.16
CA SER A 91 -10.39 -5.08 -2.14
C SER A 91 -10.22 -6.47 -1.54
N ASN A 92 -9.13 -6.68 -0.80
CA ASN A 92 -8.90 -7.89 -0.01
C ASN A 92 -9.58 -7.87 1.37
N THR A 93 -10.52 -6.95 1.58
CA THR A 93 -11.38 -6.87 2.76
C THR A 93 -12.86 -6.82 2.34
N LYS A 94 -13.78 -6.83 3.32
CA LYS A 94 -15.22 -6.68 3.07
C LYS A 94 -15.61 -5.30 2.51
N HIS A 95 -14.77 -4.29 2.72
CA HIS A 95 -15.03 -2.91 2.27
C HIS A 95 -14.10 -2.57 1.10
N ALA A 96 -14.67 -2.15 -0.03
CA ALA A 96 -13.91 -1.85 -1.25
C ALA A 96 -12.88 -0.72 -1.07
N TYR A 97 -13.07 0.18 -0.09
CA TYR A 97 -12.17 1.29 0.22
C TYR A 97 -11.18 1.00 1.36
N ILE A 98 -11.12 -0.23 1.87
CA ILE A 98 -10.13 -0.63 2.88
C ILE A 98 -9.25 -1.73 2.31
N TYR A 99 -7.94 -1.51 2.27
CA TYR A 99 -6.96 -2.51 1.87
C TYR A 99 -6.11 -2.96 3.06
N ARG A 100 -5.93 -4.26 3.20
CA ARG A 100 -5.10 -4.86 4.25
C ARG A 100 -3.75 -5.27 3.69
N LEU A 101 -2.68 -4.61 4.10
CA LEU A 101 -1.32 -4.94 3.71
C LEU A 101 -0.62 -5.68 4.85
N HIS A 102 -0.32 -6.96 4.66
CA HIS A 102 0.34 -7.80 5.66
C HIS A 102 1.71 -8.26 5.16
N ARG A 103 2.75 -7.45 5.45
CA ARG A 103 4.13 -7.76 5.07
C ARG A 103 4.77 -8.68 6.11
N TRP A 104 5.51 -9.69 5.65
CA TRP A 104 6.19 -10.63 6.53
C TRP A 104 7.25 -9.90 7.37
N GLY A 105 7.13 -10.00 8.70
CA GLY A 105 8.03 -9.36 9.66
C GLY A 105 7.70 -7.90 9.96
N TRP A 106 6.54 -7.41 9.52
CA TRP A 106 6.08 -6.04 9.77
C TRP A 106 4.67 -6.05 10.37
N PRO A 107 4.26 -5.00 11.10
CA PRO A 107 2.88 -4.83 11.52
C PRO A 107 1.91 -4.84 10.33
N GLU A 108 0.70 -5.36 10.55
CA GLU A 108 -0.38 -5.26 9.56
C GLU A 108 -0.80 -3.79 9.40
N GLU A 109 -0.93 -3.35 8.15
CA GLU A 109 -1.46 -2.04 7.80
C GLU A 109 -2.88 -2.16 7.25
N ARG A 110 -3.78 -1.32 7.75
CA ARG A 110 -5.15 -1.18 7.25
C ARG A 110 -5.28 0.18 6.62
N ILE A 111 -5.12 0.20 5.31
CA ILE A 111 -5.13 1.40 4.49
C ILE A 111 -6.58 1.75 4.18
N PHE A 112 -7.07 2.86 4.73
CA PHE A 112 -8.39 3.39 4.41
C PHE A 112 -8.26 4.45 3.34
N LEU A 113 -9.05 4.30 2.27
CA LEU A 113 -9.04 5.16 1.10
C LEU A 113 -10.29 6.05 1.10
N LEU A 114 -10.10 7.36 1.09
CA LEU A 114 -11.16 8.36 1.01
C LEU A 114 -11.10 9.07 -0.35
N CYS A 115 -12.09 8.83 -1.20
CA CYS A 115 -12.16 9.45 -2.53
C CYS A 115 -12.97 10.74 -2.49
N LEU A 116 -12.35 11.87 -2.77
CA LEU A 116 -13.02 13.14 -3.02
C LEU A 116 -12.97 13.46 -4.52
N SER A 117 -13.73 14.46 -4.95
CA SER A 117 -13.92 14.75 -6.39
C SER A 117 -12.64 15.09 -7.15
N ASN A 118 -11.61 15.57 -6.45
CA ASN A 118 -10.34 16.02 -7.03
C ASN A 118 -9.11 15.41 -6.33
N GLN A 119 -9.31 14.52 -5.36
CA GLN A 119 -8.21 13.97 -4.58
C GLN A 119 -8.61 12.68 -3.87
N VAL A 120 -7.62 11.85 -3.59
CA VAL A 120 -7.74 10.65 -2.75
C VAL A 120 -6.91 10.85 -1.48
N VAL A 121 -7.48 10.54 -0.33
CA VAL A 121 -6.76 10.58 0.96
C VAL A 121 -6.58 9.15 1.47
N LEU A 122 -5.33 8.77 1.74
CA LEU A 122 -4.95 7.47 2.29
C LEU A 122 -4.62 7.62 3.77
N TYR A 123 -5.28 6.83 4.61
CA TYR A 123 -5.06 6.78 6.06
C TYR A 123 -4.48 5.43 6.48
N GLY A 124 -3.73 5.41 7.59
CA GLY A 124 -3.25 4.17 8.20
C GLY A 124 -2.11 3.51 7.44
N ILE A 125 -1.33 4.29 6.69
CA ILE A 125 -0.12 3.85 5.99
C ILE A 125 1.11 4.04 6.89
N SER A 126 2.07 3.11 6.84
CA SER A 126 3.38 3.32 7.48
C SER A 126 4.22 4.33 6.70
N ASP A 127 5.28 4.83 7.32
CA ASP A 127 6.33 5.64 6.69
C ASP A 127 6.88 4.99 5.40
N LYS A 128 7.18 3.69 5.46
CA LYS A 128 7.70 2.93 4.34
C LYS A 128 6.68 2.80 3.21
N THR A 129 5.41 2.59 3.56
CA THR A 129 4.32 2.51 2.57
C THR A 129 4.08 3.89 1.94
N PHE A 130 4.13 4.97 2.74
CA PHE A 130 4.04 6.33 2.24
C PHE A 130 5.12 6.62 1.20
N LEU A 131 6.40 6.42 1.54
CA LEU A 131 7.53 6.65 0.63
C LEU A 131 7.45 5.80 -0.64
N LYS A 132 6.87 4.60 -0.55
CA LYS A 132 6.67 3.74 -1.73
C LYS A 132 5.58 4.27 -2.66
N ILE A 133 4.46 4.71 -2.09
CA ILE A 133 3.35 5.28 -2.87
C ILE A 133 3.79 6.58 -3.53
N ASP A 134 4.50 7.42 -2.78
CA ASP A 134 5.10 8.66 -3.25
C ASP A 134 6.01 8.42 -4.46
N GLN A 135 6.96 7.48 -4.32
CA GLN A 135 7.83 7.06 -5.41
C GLN A 135 7.07 6.52 -6.63
N TRP A 136 5.93 5.85 -6.44
CA TRP A 136 5.12 5.33 -7.55
C TRP A 136 4.35 6.42 -8.30
N ILE A 137 3.91 7.45 -7.60
CA ILE A 137 3.09 8.53 -8.15
C ILE A 137 3.99 9.61 -8.76
N ASP A 138 5.01 10.06 -8.02
CA ASP A 138 5.84 11.22 -8.38
C ASP A 138 7.22 10.84 -8.95
N GLY A 139 7.60 9.57 -8.93
CA GLY A 139 8.88 9.08 -9.44
C GLY A 139 10.07 9.35 -8.51
N GLU A 140 9.97 10.32 -7.60
CA GLU A 140 10.93 10.63 -6.54
C GLU A 140 10.24 10.58 -5.17
N ALA A 141 11.02 10.38 -4.10
CA ALA A 141 10.50 10.37 -2.74
C ALA A 141 10.69 11.75 -2.08
N GLY A 142 9.61 12.48 -1.84
CA GLY A 142 9.57 13.78 -1.17
C GLY A 142 8.19 14.10 -0.57
N GLU A 143 8.10 14.23 0.76
CA GLU A 143 6.81 14.36 1.47
C GLU A 143 6.00 15.63 1.15
N GLU A 144 6.64 16.68 0.61
CA GLU A 144 6.08 18.03 0.48
C GLU A 144 5.84 18.49 -0.97
N LYS A 145 6.28 17.74 -1.98
CA LYS A 145 6.24 18.16 -3.39
C LYS A 145 5.80 17.00 -4.27
N GLY A 146 4.76 17.22 -5.05
CA GLY A 146 4.25 16.22 -5.99
C GLY A 146 2.72 16.18 -6.06
N HIS A 147 2.24 15.16 -6.75
CA HIS A 147 0.85 14.73 -6.79
C HIS A 147 0.48 13.94 -5.53
N PHE A 148 1.44 13.27 -4.90
CA PHE A 148 1.30 12.69 -3.58
C PHE A 148 2.02 13.55 -2.54
N THR A 149 1.34 13.87 -1.45
CA THR A 149 1.91 14.62 -0.33
C THR A 149 1.42 13.99 0.96
N GLY A 150 2.11 14.20 2.07
CA GLY A 150 1.68 13.58 3.31
C GLY A 150 2.07 14.33 4.57
N ARG A 151 1.45 13.87 5.65
CA ARG A 151 1.82 14.28 7.01
C ARG A 151 1.69 13.09 7.95
N ARG A 152 2.50 13.08 9.00
CA ARG A 152 2.29 12.16 10.11
C ARG A 152 0.92 12.40 10.74
N SER A 153 0.23 11.30 11.04
CA SER A 153 -1.01 11.29 11.80
C SER A 153 -0.76 11.76 13.23
N LYS A 154 -1.84 12.18 13.91
CA LYS A 154 -1.78 12.64 15.30
C LYS A 154 -1.33 11.56 16.29
N ASP A 155 -1.43 10.29 15.88
CA ASP A 155 -0.92 9.14 16.65
C ASP A 155 0.62 9.05 16.65
N GLY A 156 1.31 9.80 15.77
CA GLY A 156 2.76 9.79 15.62
C GLY A 156 3.34 8.52 14.97
N VAL A 157 2.49 7.56 14.61
CA VAL A 157 2.88 6.23 14.13
C VAL A 157 2.50 6.04 12.66
N SER A 158 1.34 6.53 12.25
CA SER A 158 0.84 6.40 10.88
C SER A 158 1.03 7.68 10.09
N TYR A 159 0.99 7.58 8.76
CA TYR A 159 0.93 8.69 7.84
C TYR A 159 -0.47 8.85 7.26
N VAL A 160 -0.81 10.08 6.91
CA VAL A 160 -1.95 10.43 6.06
C VAL A 160 -1.38 10.98 4.76
N GLY A 161 -1.63 10.26 3.66
CA GLY A 161 -1.23 10.67 2.32
C GLY A 161 -2.40 11.31 1.57
N MET A 162 -2.12 12.30 0.75
CA MET A 162 -3.06 13.00 -0.11
C MET A 162 -2.55 12.93 -1.54
N TRP A 163 -3.34 12.31 -2.40
CA TRP A 163 -3.10 12.15 -3.81
C TRP A 163 -4.03 13.06 -4.61
N LYS A 164 -3.49 13.98 -5.39
CA LYS A 164 -4.25 14.83 -6.33
C LYS A 164 -4.48 14.06 -7.63
N LEU A 165 -5.75 13.93 -8.03
CA LEU A 165 -6.19 13.27 -9.26
C LEU A 165 -6.22 14.22 -10.45
#